data_AF-A0A0N4WZH7-F1
#
_entry.id   AF-A0A0N4WZH7-F1
#
_cell.length_a   1.000
_cell.length_b   1.000
_cell.length_c   1.000
_cell.angle_alpha   90.00
_cell.angle_beta   90.00
_cell.angle_gamma   90.00
#
_symmetry.space_group_name_H-M   'P 1'
#
loop_
_entity.id
_entity.type
_entity.pdbx_description
1 polymer ?
#
loop_
_entity_poly.entity_id
_entity_poly.type
_entity_poly.pdbx_seq_one_letter_code
_entity_poly.pdbx_strand_id
1 'polypeptide(L)'
;MSPFAKKTTWKFCFELHKCIPNSEIFSRKGVPLKKVVKQAISKSYTDLLVIHEDQKKPNGIIFCHLPEGPTAYFKINSLKFSKDIVHCGESTSHNPEVVLNNFNTRLGHSIARMFACLFPHDPKFTGRRVIEHDEANDEFARYFNRETTPKVLITMSPFAKKTTWKFCFELHKCIPNSEIFSRKGVPLKKVVKQAVSKSYTDLLVIHEDQKKPNGIIFCHLPEGPTAYFKINSLKFSKDIVHCGESTSHNPEVVLNNFNTRLGHSIARMFACLFPHDPKFTGRRVVTFHNQRDYIFFRHHRYEFKKEGQKAALHELGPRFTLRLKWLQKGTFDTRWGEFEWVLKRHEMETSRRRFFL
;
A
#
# COMPACT_ATOMS: atom_id res chain seq x y z
N MET A 1 10.58 6.64 -49.62
CA MET A 1 9.51 6.53 -48.60
C MET A 1 8.30 5.83 -49.21
N SER A 2 7.80 4.77 -48.57
CA SER A 2 6.61 4.02 -49.02
C SER A 2 5.36 4.92 -49.09
N PRO A 3 4.46 4.74 -50.09
CA PRO A 3 3.21 5.52 -50.24
C PRO A 3 2.26 5.44 -49.03
N PHE A 4 2.50 4.53 -48.08
CA PHE A 4 1.74 4.42 -46.82
C PHE A 4 2.17 5.41 -45.72
N ALA A 5 3.37 6.00 -45.82
CA ALA A 5 3.94 6.89 -44.80
C ALA A 5 3.21 8.25 -44.64
N LYS A 6 2.20 8.54 -45.48
CA LYS A 6 1.45 9.81 -45.45
C LYS A 6 0.19 9.79 -44.56
N LYS A 7 -0.30 8.62 -44.12
CA LYS A 7 -1.50 8.54 -43.26
C LYS A 7 -1.14 8.78 -41.79
N THR A 8 -1.94 9.58 -41.10
CA THR A 8 -1.85 9.91 -39.65
C THR A 8 -1.75 8.66 -38.78
N THR A 9 -2.53 7.62 -39.10
CA THR A 9 -2.50 6.33 -38.40
C THR A 9 -1.17 5.62 -38.51
N TRP A 10 -0.54 5.66 -39.69
CA TRP A 10 0.79 5.09 -39.87
C TRP A 10 1.84 5.83 -39.07
N LYS A 11 1.77 7.17 -39.04
CA LYS A 11 2.64 7.97 -38.17
C LYS A 11 2.49 7.56 -36.70
N PHE A 12 1.25 7.32 -36.26
CA PHE A 12 1.00 6.90 -34.88
C PHE A 12 1.57 5.50 -34.58
N CYS A 13 1.41 4.54 -35.50
CA CYS A 13 2.05 3.23 -35.38
C CYS A 13 3.58 3.34 -35.28
N PHE A 14 4.22 4.23 -36.06
CA PHE A 14 5.66 4.44 -36.00
C PHE A 14 6.12 5.03 -34.67
N GLU A 15 5.38 5.98 -34.08
CA GLU A 15 5.70 6.50 -32.74
C GLU A 15 5.55 5.42 -31.67
N LEU A 16 4.48 4.62 -31.71
CA LEU A 16 4.30 3.49 -30.78
C LEU A 16 5.42 2.45 -30.93
N HIS A 17 5.84 2.15 -32.15
CA HIS A 17 6.92 1.21 -32.43
C HIS A 17 8.26 1.66 -31.84
N LYS A 18 8.54 2.97 -31.80
CA LYS A 18 9.72 3.50 -31.12
C LYS A 18 9.67 3.32 -29.60
N CYS A 19 8.47 3.33 -29.02
CA CYS A 19 8.28 3.20 -27.58
C CYS A 19 8.20 1.74 -27.12
N ILE A 20 7.71 0.82 -27.96
CA ILE A 20 7.48 -0.57 -27.59
C ILE A 20 8.62 -1.44 -28.14
N PRO A 21 9.53 -1.92 -27.29
CA PRO A 21 10.63 -2.79 -27.71
C PRO A 21 10.13 -4.10 -28.32
N ASN A 22 10.90 -4.66 -29.25
CA ASN A 22 10.58 -5.91 -29.96
C ASN A 22 9.22 -5.92 -30.69
N SER A 23 8.69 -4.75 -31.05
CA SER A 23 7.42 -4.64 -31.79
C SER A 23 7.61 -4.73 -33.31
N GLU A 24 6.61 -5.26 -34.03
CA GLU A 24 6.55 -5.27 -35.50
C GLU A 24 5.28 -4.54 -35.97
N ILE A 25 5.41 -3.62 -36.93
CA ILE A 25 4.25 -2.94 -37.53
C ILE A 25 3.69 -3.80 -38.67
N PHE A 26 2.44 -4.24 -38.54
CA PHE A 26 1.76 -5.02 -39.57
C PHE A 26 0.62 -4.23 -40.25
N SER A 27 0.61 -4.21 -41.59
CA SER A 27 -0.49 -3.62 -42.35
C SER A 27 -1.58 -4.65 -42.61
N ARG A 28 -2.77 -4.44 -42.02
CA ARG A 28 -3.90 -5.36 -42.15
C ARG A 28 -4.43 -5.51 -43.58
N LYS A 29 -4.35 -4.47 -44.44
CA LYS A 29 -4.81 -4.47 -45.86
C LYS A 29 -6.14 -5.24 -46.12
N GLY A 30 -7.11 -5.15 -45.22
CA GLY A 30 -8.41 -5.84 -45.33
C GLY A 30 -8.45 -7.29 -44.81
N VAL A 31 -7.34 -7.88 -44.38
CA VAL A 31 -7.30 -9.23 -43.76
C VAL A 31 -8.17 -9.24 -42.50
N PRO A 32 -9.09 -10.21 -42.29
CA PRO A 32 -9.92 -10.28 -41.09
C PRO A 32 -9.08 -10.37 -39.80
N LEU A 33 -9.49 -9.67 -38.73
CA LEU A 33 -8.73 -9.62 -37.48
C LEU A 33 -8.47 -11.00 -36.88
N LYS A 34 -9.44 -11.93 -36.99
CA LYS A 34 -9.29 -13.33 -36.54
C LYS A 34 -8.12 -14.06 -37.22
N LYS A 35 -7.82 -13.74 -38.50
CA LYS A 35 -6.66 -14.30 -39.20
C LYS A 35 -5.36 -13.66 -38.73
N VAL A 36 -5.37 -12.35 -38.47
CA VAL A 36 -4.21 -11.63 -37.91
C VAL A 36 -3.84 -12.16 -36.53
N VAL A 37 -4.82 -12.39 -35.66
CA VAL A 37 -4.60 -12.99 -34.33
C VAL A 37 -3.97 -14.37 -34.46
N LYS A 38 -4.50 -15.25 -35.32
CA LYS A 38 -3.91 -16.58 -35.57
C LYS A 38 -2.46 -16.49 -36.07
N GLN A 39 -2.20 -15.56 -36.99
CA GLN A 39 -0.85 -15.33 -37.52
C GLN A 39 0.09 -14.81 -36.42
N ALA A 40 -0.36 -13.89 -35.58
CA ALA A 40 0.42 -13.35 -34.47
C ALA A 40 0.80 -14.47 -33.47
N ILE A 41 -0.17 -15.31 -33.07
CA ILE A 41 0.05 -16.49 -32.22
C ILE A 41 1.05 -17.44 -32.87
N SER A 42 0.91 -17.74 -34.18
CA SER A 42 1.84 -18.64 -34.90
C SER A 42 3.27 -18.13 -34.99
N LYS A 43 3.46 -16.81 -34.87
CA LYS A 43 4.76 -16.14 -34.84
C LYS A 43 5.24 -15.86 -33.40
N SER A 44 4.58 -16.43 -32.40
CA SER A 44 4.93 -16.28 -30.98
C SER A 44 4.88 -14.83 -30.46
N TYR A 45 4.04 -13.97 -31.04
CA TYR A 45 3.75 -12.66 -30.47
C TYR A 45 2.92 -12.80 -29.19
N THR A 46 3.35 -12.15 -28.12
CA THR A 46 2.67 -12.14 -26.82
C THR A 46 1.51 -11.15 -26.77
N ASP A 47 1.57 -10.08 -27.56
CA ASP A 47 0.60 -9.01 -27.52
C ASP A 47 0.32 -8.48 -28.92
N LEU A 48 -0.95 -8.10 -29.15
CA LEU A 48 -1.41 -7.50 -30.39
C LEU A 48 -2.07 -6.16 -30.08
N LEU A 49 -1.51 -5.09 -30.65
CA LEU A 49 -2.10 -3.75 -30.62
C LEU A 49 -2.83 -3.50 -31.95
N VAL A 50 -4.12 -3.17 -31.87
CA VAL A 50 -4.93 -2.83 -33.04
C VAL A 50 -5.33 -1.36 -32.95
N ILE A 51 -4.84 -0.55 -33.88
CA ILE A 51 -5.23 0.85 -33.99
C ILE A 51 -6.54 0.94 -34.78
N HIS A 52 -7.55 1.54 -34.16
CA HIS A 52 -8.81 1.86 -34.80
C HIS A 52 -8.74 3.25 -35.45
N GLU A 53 -9.19 3.33 -36.70
CA GLU A 53 -9.20 4.55 -37.51
C GLU A 53 -10.65 4.95 -37.81
N ASP A 54 -10.97 6.22 -37.59
CA ASP A 54 -12.23 6.83 -37.99
C ASP A 54 -11.94 8.18 -38.64
N GLN A 55 -12.65 8.50 -39.72
CA GLN A 55 -12.41 9.71 -40.53
C GLN A 55 -10.92 9.97 -40.85
N LYS A 56 -10.16 8.91 -41.17
CA LYS A 56 -8.72 8.96 -41.44
C LYS A 56 -7.88 9.47 -40.26
N LYS A 57 -8.33 9.29 -39.01
CA LYS A 57 -7.58 9.61 -37.79
C LYS A 57 -7.65 8.44 -36.80
N PRO A 58 -6.59 8.19 -36.03
CA PRO A 58 -6.64 7.25 -34.91
C PRO A 58 -7.65 7.75 -33.86
N ASN A 59 -8.62 6.91 -33.50
CA ASN A 59 -9.60 7.24 -32.47
C ASN A 59 -9.70 6.17 -31.35
N GLY A 60 -9.02 5.03 -31.51
CA GLY A 60 -9.00 3.98 -30.51
C GLY A 60 -7.82 3.03 -30.65
N ILE A 61 -7.50 2.34 -29.57
CA ILE A 61 -6.47 1.30 -29.50
C ILE A 61 -7.03 0.11 -28.76
N ILE A 62 -6.90 -1.07 -29.34
CA ILE A 62 -7.18 -2.34 -28.67
C ILE A 62 -5.85 -2.96 -28.27
N PHE A 63 -5.71 -3.29 -27.00
CA PHE A 63 -4.64 -4.14 -26.49
C PHE A 63 -5.21 -5.54 -26.31
N CYS A 64 -4.55 -6.54 -26.87
CA CYS A 64 -4.95 -7.93 -26.78
C CYS A 64 -3.73 -8.75 -26.37
N HIS A 65 -3.76 -9.32 -25.17
CA HIS A 65 -2.74 -10.27 -24.76
C HIS A 65 -3.06 -11.66 -25.34
N LEU A 66 -2.09 -12.29 -25.97
CA LEU A 66 -2.21 -13.55 -26.71
C LEU A 66 -1.58 -14.70 -25.92
N PRO A 67 -2.00 -15.96 -26.14
CA PRO A 67 -3.08 -16.40 -27.03
C PRO A 67 -4.48 -16.29 -26.40
N GLU A 68 -4.59 -16.32 -25.07
CA GLU A 68 -5.87 -16.31 -24.33
C GLU A 68 -5.90 -15.24 -23.22
N GLY A 69 -5.33 -14.06 -23.50
CA GLY A 69 -5.20 -12.99 -22.54
C GLY A 69 -6.35 -11.98 -22.55
N PRO A 70 -6.35 -11.04 -21.58
CA PRO A 70 -7.32 -9.96 -21.55
C PRO A 70 -7.25 -9.10 -22.82
N THR A 71 -8.40 -8.59 -23.22
CA THR A 71 -8.52 -7.60 -24.30
C THR A 71 -9.16 -6.33 -23.75
N ALA A 72 -8.56 -5.18 -24.02
CA ALA A 72 -9.08 -3.89 -23.59
C ALA A 72 -9.04 -2.88 -24.72
N TYR A 73 -10.16 -2.15 -24.89
CA TYR A 73 -10.29 -1.05 -25.85
C TYR A 73 -10.16 0.29 -25.12
N PHE A 74 -9.35 1.19 -25.68
CA PHE A 74 -9.18 2.55 -25.20
C PHE A 74 -9.52 3.53 -26.31
N LYS A 75 -10.42 4.47 -26.02
CA LYS A 75 -10.67 5.60 -26.90
C LYS A 75 -9.52 6.60 -26.79
N ILE A 76 -9.00 7.05 -27.92
CA ILE A 76 -8.03 8.14 -27.99
C ILE A 76 -8.80 9.46 -27.93
N ASN A 77 -8.73 10.15 -26.79
CA ASN A 77 -9.38 11.46 -26.63
C ASN A 77 -8.50 12.61 -27.12
N SER A 78 -7.17 12.47 -27.01
CA SER A 78 -6.18 13.45 -27.44
C SER A 78 -4.95 12.73 -27.96
N LEU A 79 -4.46 13.13 -29.12
CA LEU A 79 -3.24 12.60 -29.74
C LEU A 79 -2.34 13.77 -30.13
N LYS A 80 -1.11 13.78 -29.59
CA LYS A 80 -0.03 14.69 -30.00
C LYS A 80 1.15 13.85 -30.46
N PHE A 81 1.72 14.19 -31.61
CA PHE A 81 2.94 13.54 -32.10
C PHE A 81 4.17 14.18 -31.45
N SER A 82 5.31 13.47 -31.44
CA SER A 82 6.56 13.97 -30.83
C SER A 82 6.93 15.38 -31.29
N LYS A 83 6.81 15.65 -32.60
CA LYS A 83 7.00 16.97 -33.22
C LYS A 83 6.11 18.10 -32.70
N ASP A 84 4.98 17.78 -32.08
CA ASP A 84 3.99 18.75 -31.57
C ASP A 84 4.13 18.96 -30.04
N ILE A 85 5.15 18.35 -29.41
CA ILE A 85 5.44 18.45 -27.98
C ILE A 85 6.63 19.40 -27.76
N VAL A 86 6.44 20.42 -26.93
CA VAL A 86 7.49 21.39 -26.57
C VAL A 86 8.57 20.69 -25.75
N HIS A 87 9.85 20.91 -26.08
CA HIS A 87 11.01 20.26 -25.45
C HIS A 87 11.04 18.72 -25.57
N CYS A 88 10.48 18.14 -26.64
CA CYS A 88 10.59 16.71 -26.89
C CYS A 88 12.04 16.33 -27.29
N GLY A 89 12.69 15.51 -26.47
CA GLY A 89 14.00 14.93 -26.78
C GLY A 89 13.92 13.71 -27.70
N GLU A 90 15.07 13.24 -28.18
CA GLU A 90 15.15 12.01 -28.98
C GLU A 90 15.16 10.77 -28.06
N SER A 91 14.45 9.72 -28.47
CA SER A 91 14.49 8.43 -27.76
C SER A 91 15.86 7.80 -27.91
N THR A 92 16.41 7.27 -26.81
CA THR A 92 17.63 6.48 -26.86
C THR A 92 17.34 5.04 -27.33
N SER A 93 18.39 4.25 -27.59
CA SER A 93 18.28 2.84 -27.95
C SER A 93 18.03 1.90 -26.75
N HIS A 94 17.93 2.44 -25.53
CA HIS A 94 17.71 1.63 -24.32
C HIS A 94 16.23 1.28 -24.15
N ASN A 95 15.97 0.14 -23.51
CA ASN A 95 14.60 -0.25 -23.17
C ASN A 95 13.99 0.77 -22.18
N PRO A 96 12.78 1.29 -22.45
CA PRO A 96 12.14 2.24 -21.57
C PRO A 96 11.60 1.56 -20.31
N GLU A 97 11.63 2.30 -19.19
CA GLU A 97 10.94 1.93 -17.96
C GLU A 97 9.46 2.38 -18.04
N VAL A 98 8.56 1.48 -17.65
CA VAL A 98 7.11 1.73 -17.71
C VAL A 98 6.63 2.31 -16.38
N VAL A 99 6.19 3.57 -16.39
CA VAL A 99 5.60 4.22 -15.21
C VAL A 99 4.07 4.20 -15.31
N LEU A 100 3.42 3.47 -14.39
CA LEU A 100 1.96 3.31 -14.36
C LEU A 100 1.36 3.93 -13.09
N ASN A 101 1.05 5.22 -13.17
CA ASN A 101 0.48 5.96 -12.05
C ASN A 101 -1.04 5.81 -11.96
N ASN A 102 -1.56 5.74 -10.74
CA ASN A 102 -3.00 5.78 -10.43
C ASN A 102 -3.85 4.57 -10.93
N PHE A 103 -3.24 3.40 -11.15
CA PHE A 103 -3.93 2.15 -11.49
C PHE A 103 -4.45 1.36 -10.26
N ASN A 104 -4.93 2.05 -9.23
CA ASN A 104 -5.15 1.47 -7.89
C ASN A 104 -6.42 0.59 -7.78
N THR A 105 -7.26 0.53 -8.82
CA THR A 105 -8.48 -0.31 -8.82
C THR A 105 -8.19 -1.73 -9.29
N ARG A 106 -9.08 -2.71 -9.05
CA ARG A 106 -8.89 -4.09 -9.55
C ARG A 106 -8.76 -4.14 -11.08
N LEU A 107 -9.60 -3.36 -11.78
CA LEU A 107 -9.50 -3.20 -13.23
C LEU A 107 -8.20 -2.47 -13.61
N GLY A 108 -7.83 -1.44 -12.86
CA GLY A 108 -6.56 -0.74 -12.99
C GLY A 108 -5.36 -1.68 -12.94
N HIS A 109 -5.25 -2.53 -11.92
CA HIS A 109 -4.19 -3.52 -11.83
C HIS A 109 -4.19 -4.52 -13.01
N SER A 110 -5.36 -4.95 -13.47
CA SER A 110 -5.46 -5.85 -14.63
C SER A 110 -4.96 -5.19 -15.91
N ILE A 111 -5.30 -3.92 -16.11
CA ILE A 111 -4.83 -3.11 -17.25
C ILE A 111 -3.33 -2.82 -17.10
N ALA A 112 -2.86 -2.51 -15.90
CA ALA A 112 -1.45 -2.23 -15.63
C ALA A 112 -0.56 -3.43 -15.96
N ARG A 113 -0.98 -4.65 -15.56
CA ARG A 113 -0.30 -5.89 -15.94
C ARG A 113 -0.27 -6.08 -17.45
N MET A 114 -1.39 -5.84 -18.12
CA MET A 114 -1.48 -5.94 -19.58
C MET A 114 -0.54 -4.95 -20.29
N PHE A 115 -0.38 -3.72 -19.77
CA PHE A 115 0.59 -2.77 -20.31
C PHE A 115 2.04 -3.17 -20.02
N ALA A 116 2.31 -3.70 -18.82
CA ALA A 116 3.64 -4.14 -18.44
C ALA A 116 4.17 -5.27 -19.35
N CYS A 117 3.29 -6.18 -19.81
CA CYS A 117 3.66 -7.26 -20.73
C CYS A 117 4.27 -6.79 -22.07
N LEU A 118 4.01 -5.55 -22.49
CA LEU A 118 4.53 -5.00 -23.75
C LEU A 118 6.03 -4.70 -23.71
N PHE A 119 6.62 -4.70 -22.52
CA PHE A 119 8.01 -4.33 -22.31
C PHE A 119 8.76 -5.56 -21.80
N PRO A 120 9.99 -5.81 -22.26
CA PRO A 120 10.78 -6.96 -21.86
C PRO A 120 10.90 -6.95 -20.34
N HIS A 121 10.25 -7.93 -19.74
CA HIS A 121 10.39 -8.21 -18.33
C HIS A 121 11.80 -8.72 -18.09
N ASP A 122 12.52 -8.11 -17.14
CA ASP A 122 13.49 -8.90 -16.38
C ASP A 122 12.69 -10.06 -15.76
N PRO A 123 13.02 -11.33 -16.04
CA PRO A 123 12.31 -12.50 -15.49
C PRO A 123 12.24 -12.52 -13.95
N LYS A 124 12.87 -11.54 -13.28
CA LYS A 124 12.72 -11.28 -11.85
C LYS A 124 11.41 -10.59 -11.42
N PHE A 125 10.49 -10.19 -12.29
CA PHE A 125 9.29 -9.43 -11.88
C PHE A 125 7.97 -10.24 -11.95
N THR A 126 7.79 -11.20 -11.04
CA THR A 126 6.48 -11.82 -10.75
C THR A 126 5.72 -10.99 -9.71
N GLY A 127 4.39 -11.07 -9.64
CA GLY A 127 3.58 -10.28 -8.68
C GLY A 127 3.95 -10.47 -7.20
N ARG A 128 4.67 -11.55 -6.86
CA ARG A 128 5.28 -11.77 -5.54
C ARG A 128 6.60 -11.01 -5.37
N ARG A 129 7.46 -10.99 -6.41
CA ARG A 129 8.69 -10.17 -6.43
C ARG A 129 8.42 -8.66 -6.56
N VAL A 130 7.30 -8.25 -7.14
CA VAL A 130 6.86 -6.83 -7.11
C VAL A 130 6.62 -6.41 -5.66
N ILE A 131 5.91 -7.23 -4.88
CA ILE A 131 5.69 -6.96 -3.46
C ILE A 131 7.02 -6.98 -2.70
N GLU A 132 7.87 -7.98 -2.94
CA GLU A 132 9.20 -8.05 -2.28
C GLU A 132 10.10 -6.84 -2.65
N HIS A 133 10.03 -6.37 -3.90
CA HIS A 133 10.77 -5.19 -4.36
C HIS A 133 10.19 -3.91 -3.77
N ASP A 134 8.86 -3.77 -3.73
CA ASP A 134 8.19 -2.66 -3.06
C ASP A 134 8.57 -2.64 -1.57
N GLU A 135 8.50 -3.79 -0.89
CA GLU A 135 8.85 -3.97 0.52
C GLU A 135 10.34 -3.73 0.80
N ALA A 136 11.22 -3.97 -0.17
CA ALA A 136 12.65 -3.70 -0.03
C ALA A 136 13.00 -2.21 -0.17
N ASN A 137 12.12 -1.41 -0.79
CA ASN A 137 12.34 -0.01 -1.10
C ASN A 137 11.31 0.94 -0.48
N ASP A 138 10.39 0.42 0.35
CA ASP A 138 9.39 1.23 1.03
C ASP A 138 9.98 2.02 2.22
N GLU A 139 9.16 2.88 2.80
CA GLU A 139 9.56 3.74 3.92
C GLU A 139 9.94 2.93 5.17
N PHE A 140 9.55 1.66 5.25
CA PHE A 140 9.83 0.77 6.37
C PHE A 140 11.10 -0.07 6.17
N ALA A 141 11.71 -0.05 4.98
CA ALA A 141 12.84 -0.91 4.61
C ALA A 141 13.98 -0.84 5.62
N ARG A 142 14.33 0.36 6.12
CA ARG A 142 15.37 0.55 7.14
C ARG A 142 15.10 -0.21 8.43
N TYR A 143 13.84 -0.25 8.87
CA TYR A 143 13.44 -1.05 10.02
C TYR A 143 13.63 -2.54 9.69
N PHE A 144 13.10 -3.05 8.59
CA PHE A 144 13.21 -4.48 8.24
C PHE A 144 14.64 -4.96 7.92
N ASN A 145 15.51 -4.06 7.47
CA ASN A 145 16.94 -4.29 7.28
C ASN A 145 17.75 -4.21 8.59
N ARG A 146 17.08 -3.99 9.73
CA ARG A 146 17.67 -3.84 11.08
C ARG A 146 18.63 -2.65 11.21
N GLU A 147 18.47 -1.62 10.37
CA GLU A 147 19.29 -0.40 10.42
C GLU A 147 18.80 0.59 11.49
N THR A 148 17.55 0.46 11.92
CA THR A 148 16.91 1.35 12.91
C THR A 148 16.22 0.55 14.00
N THR A 149 16.39 0.99 15.24
CA THR A 149 15.63 0.46 16.39
C THR A 149 14.39 1.31 16.63
N PRO A 150 13.20 0.72 16.84
CA PRO A 150 11.99 1.46 17.14
C PRO A 150 12.14 2.39 18.33
N LYS A 151 11.70 3.63 18.13
CA LYS A 151 11.59 4.66 19.16
C LYS A 151 10.29 5.42 18.91
N VAL A 152 9.29 5.14 19.75
CA VAL A 152 7.90 5.54 19.50
C VAL A 152 7.49 6.71 20.38
N LEU A 153 6.99 7.79 19.80
CA LEU A 153 6.39 8.88 20.54
C LEU A 153 4.86 8.71 20.60
N ILE A 154 4.31 8.61 21.80
CA ILE A 154 2.86 8.60 22.04
C ILE A 154 2.44 10.00 22.51
N THR A 155 1.53 10.61 21.77
CA THR A 155 0.90 11.88 22.14
C THR A 155 -0.61 11.79 21.95
N MET A 156 -1.32 12.88 22.20
CA MET A 156 -2.78 12.90 22.23
C MET A 156 -3.35 14.24 21.76
N SER A 157 -4.68 14.33 21.62
CA SER A 157 -5.39 15.59 21.41
C SER A 157 -5.03 16.63 22.50
N PRO A 158 -5.06 17.94 22.18
CA PRO A 158 -4.89 19.00 23.17
C PRO A 158 -5.88 18.83 24.31
N PHE A 159 -5.43 19.05 25.54
CA PHE A 159 -6.27 19.02 26.74
C PHE A 159 -7.04 17.70 26.96
N ALA A 160 -6.49 16.59 26.48
CA ALA A 160 -7.04 15.25 26.65
C ALA A 160 -7.37 14.92 28.11
N LYS A 161 -8.49 14.21 28.32
CA LYS A 161 -9.00 13.83 29.63
C LYS A 161 -8.36 12.55 30.16
N LYS A 162 -8.66 12.25 31.43
CA LYS A 162 -8.09 11.13 32.19
C LYS A 162 -8.22 9.77 31.49
N THR A 163 -9.32 9.55 30.78
CA THR A 163 -9.59 8.33 30.00
C THR A 163 -8.59 8.14 28.85
N THR A 164 -8.28 9.22 28.12
CA THR A 164 -7.29 9.21 27.03
C THR A 164 -5.88 9.07 27.54
N TRP A 165 -5.55 9.75 28.64
CA TRP A 165 -4.29 9.52 29.35
C TRP A 165 -4.12 8.07 29.77
N LYS A 166 -5.16 7.47 30.38
CA LYS A 166 -5.16 6.05 30.76
C LYS A 166 -4.87 5.16 29.55
N PHE A 167 -5.48 5.44 28.40
CA PHE A 167 -5.22 4.66 27.19
C PHE A 167 -3.78 4.82 26.68
N CYS A 168 -3.21 6.03 26.73
CA CYS A 168 -1.81 6.26 26.38
C CYS A 168 -0.86 5.46 27.28
N PHE A 169 -1.12 5.40 28.59
CA PHE A 169 -0.33 4.59 29.53
C PHE A 169 -0.46 3.09 29.26
N GLU A 170 -1.65 2.59 28.91
CA GLU A 170 -1.82 1.19 28.55
C GLU A 170 -1.10 0.84 27.23
N LEU A 171 -1.14 1.72 26.22
CA LEU A 171 -0.36 1.54 24.99
C LEU A 171 1.15 1.56 25.25
N HIS A 172 1.63 2.47 26.10
CA HIS A 172 3.03 2.55 26.48
C HIS A 172 3.53 1.27 27.17
N LYS A 173 2.67 0.62 27.99
CA LYS A 173 2.99 -0.69 28.57
C LYS A 173 3.10 -1.80 27.52
N CYS A 174 2.35 -1.71 26.42
CA CYS A 174 2.37 -2.68 25.34
C CYS A 174 3.57 -2.52 24.41
N ILE A 175 3.94 -1.27 24.09
CA ILE A 175 4.94 -0.91 23.07
C ILE A 175 6.29 -0.61 23.73
N PRO A 176 7.33 -1.44 23.55
CA PRO A 176 8.67 -1.16 24.06
C PRO A 176 9.25 0.14 23.47
N ASN A 177 10.20 0.76 24.17
CA ASN A 177 10.89 1.99 23.72
C ASN A 177 9.94 3.15 23.35
N SER A 178 8.73 3.16 23.91
CA SER A 178 7.78 4.24 23.70
C SER A 178 7.90 5.30 24.79
N GLU A 179 7.59 6.54 24.46
CA GLU A 179 7.55 7.66 25.41
C GLU A 179 6.23 8.40 25.26
N ILE A 180 5.64 8.84 26.38
CA ILE A 180 4.42 9.64 26.35
C ILE A 180 4.77 11.12 26.49
N PHE A 181 4.28 11.93 25.55
CA PHE A 181 4.44 13.38 25.59
C PHE A 181 3.11 14.10 25.38
N SER A 182 2.76 15.02 26.28
CA SER A 182 1.62 15.89 26.08
C SER A 182 2.01 17.07 25.19
N ARG A 183 1.43 17.14 23.99
CA ARG A 183 1.65 18.29 23.11
C ARG A 183 0.96 19.57 23.55
N LYS A 184 0.10 19.53 24.58
CA LYS A 184 -0.69 20.69 25.05
C LYS A 184 -1.34 21.41 23.85
N GLY A 185 -0.95 22.63 23.53
CA GLY A 185 -1.44 23.39 22.36
C GLY A 185 -0.53 23.36 21.12
N VAL A 186 0.57 22.61 21.12
CA VAL A 186 1.53 22.60 20.01
C VAL A 186 0.89 21.96 18.76
N PRO A 187 0.94 22.64 17.60
CA PRO A 187 0.47 22.08 16.34
C PRO A 187 1.18 20.79 15.97
N LEU A 188 0.45 19.81 15.43
CA LEU A 188 0.99 18.48 15.13
C LEU A 188 2.17 18.53 14.17
N LYS A 189 2.16 19.42 13.15
CA LYS A 189 3.30 19.62 12.24
C LYS A 189 4.60 20.02 12.96
N LYS A 190 4.52 20.78 14.07
CA LYS A 190 5.70 21.12 14.89
C LYS A 190 6.16 19.92 15.71
N VAL A 191 5.22 19.13 16.24
CA VAL A 191 5.52 17.89 16.97
C VAL A 191 6.23 16.88 16.06
N VAL A 192 5.78 16.72 14.81
CA VAL A 192 6.46 15.87 13.81
C VAL A 192 7.91 16.31 13.60
N LYS A 193 8.16 17.61 13.36
CA LYS A 193 9.53 18.15 13.20
C LYS A 193 10.41 17.89 14.43
N GLN A 194 9.85 18.07 15.63
CA GLN A 194 10.56 17.81 16.88
C GLN A 194 10.85 16.31 17.07
N ALA A 195 9.89 15.45 16.71
CA ALA A 195 10.05 14.01 16.81
C ALA A 195 11.16 13.52 15.87
N VAL A 196 11.18 14.01 14.62
CA VAL A 196 12.26 13.75 13.67
C VAL A 196 13.61 14.21 14.22
N SER A 197 13.69 15.43 14.77
CA SER A 197 14.95 15.94 15.36
C SER A 197 15.46 15.14 16.56
N LYS A 198 14.59 14.39 17.24
CA LYS A 198 14.89 13.53 18.38
C LYS A 198 15.01 12.06 17.98
N SER A 199 15.04 11.78 16.68
CA SER A 199 15.19 10.44 16.11
C SER A 199 14.11 9.45 16.55
N TYR A 200 12.87 9.91 16.74
CA TYR A 200 11.75 8.97 16.85
C TYR A 200 11.46 8.36 15.48
N THR A 201 11.20 7.07 15.44
CA THR A 201 10.83 6.32 14.23
C THR A 201 9.33 6.41 13.95
N ASP A 202 8.52 6.59 14.99
CA ASP A 202 7.07 6.54 14.88
C ASP A 202 6.40 7.51 15.84
N LEU A 203 5.28 8.08 15.40
CA LEU A 203 4.43 8.96 16.18
C LEU A 203 2.99 8.43 16.21
N LEU A 204 2.50 8.13 17.41
CA LEU A 204 1.11 7.77 17.68
C LEU A 204 0.39 8.95 18.33
N VAL A 205 -0.65 9.47 17.68
CA VAL A 205 -1.51 10.54 18.22
C VAL A 205 -2.87 9.96 18.56
N ILE A 206 -3.18 9.86 19.85
CA ILE A 206 -4.48 9.43 20.32
C ILE A 206 -5.48 10.58 20.22
N HIS A 207 -6.45 10.42 19.33
CA HIS A 207 -7.55 11.35 19.17
C HIS A 207 -8.63 11.09 20.22
N GLU A 208 -9.14 12.18 20.80
CA GLU A 208 -10.22 12.19 21.77
C GLU A 208 -11.43 12.93 21.19
N ASP A 209 -12.61 12.35 21.41
CA ASP A 209 -13.91 12.97 21.17
C ASP A 209 -14.85 12.63 22.32
N GLN A 210 -15.67 13.59 22.74
CA GLN A 210 -16.60 13.45 23.87
C GLN A 210 -15.96 12.79 25.12
N LYS A 211 -14.74 13.20 25.47
CA LYS A 211 -13.95 12.69 26.62
C LYS A 211 -13.58 11.20 26.51
N LYS A 212 -13.58 10.62 25.31
CA LYS A 212 -13.22 9.22 25.06
C LYS A 212 -12.23 9.11 23.89
N PRO A 213 -11.24 8.20 23.97
CA PRO A 213 -10.41 7.86 22.82
C PRO A 213 -11.28 7.32 21.68
N ASN A 214 -11.19 7.91 20.50
CA ASN A 214 -11.99 7.50 19.35
C ASN A 214 -11.15 7.19 18.10
N GLY A 215 -9.86 7.52 18.09
CA GLY A 215 -8.98 7.32 16.95
C GLY A 215 -7.50 7.36 17.29
N ILE A 216 -6.69 6.80 16.39
CA ILE A 216 -5.24 6.84 16.44
C ILE A 216 -4.75 7.33 15.08
N ILE A 217 -3.98 8.42 15.06
CA ILE A 217 -3.17 8.77 13.90
C ILE A 217 -1.81 8.14 14.14
N PHE A 218 -1.38 7.29 13.23
CA PHE A 218 -0.06 6.66 13.24
C PHE A 218 0.73 7.26 12.08
N CYS A 219 1.83 7.95 12.37
CA CYS A 219 2.77 8.49 11.39
C CYS A 219 4.12 7.78 11.55
N HIS A 220 4.61 7.13 10.49
CA HIS A 220 6.00 6.68 10.44
C HIS A 220 6.90 7.88 10.09
N LEU A 221 8.10 7.94 10.67
CA LEU A 221 9.02 9.08 10.57
C LEU A 221 10.37 8.61 10.01
N PRO A 222 11.12 9.47 9.29
CA PRO A 222 10.89 10.91 9.10
C PRO A 222 9.98 11.28 7.92
N GLU A 223 9.88 10.40 6.92
CA GLU A 223 9.14 10.64 5.68
C GLU A 223 8.02 9.61 5.47
N GLY A 224 7.80 8.76 6.48
CA GLY A 224 6.91 7.63 6.38
C GLY A 224 5.43 7.99 6.27
N PRO A 225 4.59 7.03 5.82
CA PRO A 225 3.17 7.27 5.62
C PRO A 225 2.45 7.56 6.93
N THR A 226 1.29 8.19 6.80
CA THR A 226 0.39 8.51 7.91
C THR A 226 -0.93 7.80 7.74
N ALA A 227 -1.33 7.00 8.71
CA ALA A 227 -2.61 6.30 8.75
C ALA A 227 -3.49 6.83 9.87
N TYR A 228 -4.80 6.93 9.61
CA TYR A 228 -5.79 7.16 10.65
C TYR A 228 -6.67 5.95 10.85
N PHE A 229 -6.71 5.49 12.08
CA PHE A 229 -7.57 4.40 12.53
C PHE A 229 -8.64 4.94 13.44
N LYS A 230 -9.89 4.54 13.20
CA LYS A 230 -10.95 4.69 14.21
C LYS A 230 -10.81 3.58 15.24
N ILE A 231 -10.86 3.95 16.53
CA ILE A 231 -10.94 3.00 17.64
C ILE A 231 -12.40 2.60 17.84
N ASN A 232 -12.64 1.30 17.92
CA ASN A 232 -13.90 0.69 18.31
C ASN A 232 -13.65 -0.26 19.49
N SER A 233 -14.68 -0.46 20.32
CA SER A 233 -14.71 -1.50 21.36
C SER A 233 -13.49 -1.49 22.31
N LEU A 234 -13.06 -0.30 22.76
CA LEU A 234 -11.98 -0.16 23.74
C LEU A 234 -12.43 -0.68 25.11
N LYS A 235 -11.65 -1.61 25.65
CA LYS A 235 -11.78 -2.16 27.00
C LYS A 235 -10.41 -2.14 27.67
N PHE A 236 -10.32 -1.46 28.81
CA PHE A 236 -9.07 -1.30 29.55
C PHE A 236 -8.69 -2.58 30.30
N SER A 237 -7.41 -2.76 30.62
CA SER A 237 -6.92 -3.92 31.38
C SER A 237 -7.70 -4.17 32.67
N LYS A 238 -8.06 -3.09 33.40
CA LYS A 238 -8.83 -3.18 34.65
C LYS A 238 -10.24 -3.75 34.50
N ASP A 239 -10.82 -3.64 33.30
CA ASP A 239 -12.19 -4.10 33.03
C ASP A 239 -12.20 -5.56 32.54
N ILE A 240 -11.02 -6.16 32.32
CA ILE A 240 -10.82 -7.51 31.83
C ILE A 240 -10.66 -8.46 33.02
N VAL A 241 -11.49 -9.50 33.06
CA VAL A 241 -11.48 -10.51 34.12
C VAL A 241 -10.15 -11.28 34.08
N HIS A 242 -9.50 -11.42 35.23
CA HIS A 242 -8.20 -12.08 35.37
C HIS A 242 -7.13 -11.52 34.42
N CYS A 243 -7.09 -10.20 34.21
CA CYS A 243 -5.98 -9.57 33.49
C CYS A 243 -4.71 -9.62 34.34
N GLY A 244 -3.62 -10.13 33.76
CA GLY A 244 -2.31 -10.18 34.39
C GLY A 244 -1.51 -8.90 34.17
N GLU A 245 -0.38 -8.79 34.87
CA GLU A 245 0.56 -7.67 34.71
C GLU A 245 1.63 -7.97 33.66
N SER A 246 2.01 -6.94 32.91
CA SER A 246 3.03 -7.03 31.85
C SER A 246 4.43 -6.91 32.43
N THR A 247 5.38 -7.71 31.94
CA THR A 247 6.80 -7.58 32.25
C THR A 247 7.51 -6.67 31.24
N SER A 248 8.77 -6.31 31.49
CA SER A 248 9.58 -5.45 30.62
C SER A 248 10.16 -6.15 29.38
N HIS A 249 9.98 -7.47 29.24
CA HIS A 249 10.53 -8.26 28.13
C HIS A 249 9.93 -7.85 26.78
N ASN A 250 10.72 -7.73 25.72
CA ASN A 250 10.18 -7.45 24.38
C ASN A 250 9.20 -8.54 23.94
N PRO A 251 7.98 -8.19 23.50
CA PRO A 251 7.00 -9.17 23.07
C PRO A 251 7.29 -9.68 21.65
N GLU A 252 6.81 -10.87 21.34
CA GLU A 252 6.60 -11.32 19.97
C GLU A 252 5.43 -10.55 19.33
N VAL A 253 5.48 -10.35 18.02
CA VAL A 253 4.41 -9.66 17.28
C VAL A 253 3.80 -10.60 16.27
N VAL A 254 2.48 -10.74 16.33
CA VAL A 254 1.69 -11.57 15.42
C VAL A 254 0.79 -10.67 14.57
N LEU A 255 0.99 -10.70 13.25
CA LEU A 255 0.22 -9.94 12.28
C LEU A 255 -0.55 -10.91 11.40
N ASN A 256 -1.85 -11.06 11.62
CA ASN A 256 -2.65 -12.09 10.98
C ASN A 256 -3.62 -11.49 9.93
N ASN A 257 -3.74 -12.16 8.79
CA ASN A 257 -4.71 -11.89 7.72
C ASN A 257 -4.59 -10.52 7.04
N PHE A 258 -3.38 -10.00 6.89
CA PHE A 258 -3.09 -8.79 6.11
C PHE A 258 -2.68 -9.16 4.69
N ASN A 259 -3.59 -9.75 3.93
CA ASN A 259 -3.26 -10.46 2.69
C ASN A 259 -3.29 -9.58 1.44
N THR A 260 -3.80 -8.35 1.55
CA THR A 260 -3.85 -7.40 0.42
C THR A 260 -2.62 -6.50 0.43
N ARG A 261 -2.27 -5.83 -0.67
CA ARG A 261 -1.13 -4.89 -0.72
C ARG A 261 -1.24 -3.79 0.35
N LEU A 262 -2.43 -3.21 0.52
CA LEU A 262 -2.70 -2.25 1.60
C LEU A 262 -2.53 -2.91 2.98
N GLY A 263 -3.03 -4.13 3.14
CA GLY A 263 -2.81 -4.93 4.33
C GLY A 263 -1.34 -5.13 4.66
N HIS A 264 -0.52 -5.52 3.69
CA HIS A 264 0.93 -5.70 3.83
C HIS A 264 1.58 -4.39 4.31
N SER A 265 1.28 -3.24 3.69
CA SER A 265 1.81 -1.94 4.13
C SER A 265 1.39 -1.62 5.58
N ILE A 266 0.13 -1.86 5.93
CA ILE A 266 -0.37 -1.60 7.30
C ILE A 266 0.23 -2.57 8.32
N ALA A 267 0.43 -3.84 7.96
CA ALA A 267 1.09 -4.83 8.80
C ALA A 267 2.55 -4.43 9.08
N ARG A 268 3.28 -4.04 8.03
CA ARG A 268 4.66 -3.53 8.13
C ARG A 268 4.74 -2.29 9.01
N MET A 269 3.79 -1.37 8.85
CA MET A 269 3.65 -0.19 9.71
C MET A 269 3.47 -0.58 11.18
N PHE A 270 2.58 -1.53 11.51
CA PHE A 270 2.42 -2.02 12.88
C PHE A 270 3.66 -2.74 13.43
N ALA A 271 4.39 -3.47 12.58
CA ALA A 271 5.62 -4.15 12.97
C ALA A 271 6.67 -3.16 13.46
N CYS A 272 6.79 -1.99 12.82
CA CYS A 272 7.77 -0.94 13.15
C CYS A 272 7.65 -0.42 14.59
N LEU A 273 6.52 -0.64 15.27
CA LEU A 273 6.35 -0.24 16.67
C LEU A 273 7.15 -1.09 17.66
N PHE A 274 7.63 -2.28 17.27
CA PHE A 274 8.19 -3.27 18.19
C PHE A 274 9.61 -3.67 17.81
N PRO A 275 10.52 -3.92 18.78
CA PRO A 275 11.85 -4.41 18.48
C PRO A 275 11.84 -5.77 17.74
N HIS A 276 12.81 -5.98 16.86
CA HIS A 276 12.97 -7.23 16.09
C HIS A 276 13.22 -8.48 16.93
N ASP A 277 13.96 -8.32 18.03
CA ASP A 277 14.40 -9.45 18.84
C ASP A 277 13.48 -9.60 20.07
N PRO A 278 12.49 -10.51 20.02
CA PRO A 278 11.62 -10.79 21.14
C PRO A 278 12.38 -11.54 22.24
N LYS A 279 11.96 -11.33 23.49
CA LYS A 279 12.50 -12.05 24.65
C LYS A 279 11.53 -13.16 25.04
N PHE A 280 11.72 -14.35 24.46
CA PHE A 280 10.86 -15.53 24.67
C PHE A 280 10.72 -15.94 26.15
N THR A 281 11.70 -15.64 27.00
CA THR A 281 11.62 -15.86 28.45
C THR A 281 10.44 -15.13 29.09
N GLY A 282 10.08 -13.95 28.58
CA GLY A 282 8.94 -13.18 29.04
C GLY A 282 7.59 -13.73 28.57
N ARG A 283 7.58 -14.59 27.55
CA ARG A 283 6.40 -15.21 26.93
C ARG A 283 5.29 -14.22 26.59
N ARG A 284 5.65 -12.99 26.19
CA ARG A 284 4.71 -11.93 25.83
C ARG A 284 4.47 -11.96 24.33
N VAL A 285 3.22 -11.82 23.92
CA VAL A 285 2.84 -11.71 22.51
C VAL A 285 1.81 -10.60 22.32
N VAL A 286 2.06 -9.73 21.35
CA VAL A 286 1.12 -8.72 20.86
C VAL A 286 0.57 -9.20 19.52
N THR A 287 -0.74 -9.16 19.37
CA THR A 287 -1.42 -9.64 18.16
C THR A 287 -2.25 -8.53 17.54
N PHE A 288 -2.04 -8.30 16.25
CA PHE A 288 -2.95 -7.57 15.37
C PHE A 288 -3.59 -8.60 14.44
N HIS A 289 -4.86 -8.89 14.67
CA HIS A 289 -5.61 -9.83 13.84
C HIS A 289 -6.59 -9.08 12.97
N ASN A 290 -6.38 -9.09 11.65
CA ASN A 290 -7.33 -8.52 10.71
C ASN A 290 -8.47 -9.50 10.44
N GLN A 291 -9.70 -9.04 10.61
CA GLN A 291 -10.90 -9.78 10.24
C GLN A 291 -11.91 -8.79 9.65
N ARG A 292 -12.15 -8.90 8.35
CA ARG A 292 -13.12 -8.06 7.62
C ARG A 292 -12.87 -6.55 7.78
N ASP A 293 -11.61 -6.12 7.64
CA ASP A 293 -11.13 -4.74 7.84
C ASP A 293 -11.20 -4.19 9.28
N TYR A 294 -11.48 -5.07 10.25
CA TYR A 294 -11.36 -4.78 11.67
C TYR A 294 -10.09 -5.44 12.20
N ILE A 295 -9.19 -4.61 12.73
CA ILE A 295 -7.91 -5.07 13.29
C ILE A 295 -8.08 -5.18 14.79
N PHE A 296 -8.12 -6.42 15.29
CA PHE A 296 -8.24 -6.71 16.71
C PHE A 296 -6.85 -6.68 17.34
N PHE A 297 -6.65 -5.74 18.25
CA PHE A 297 -5.44 -5.68 19.07
C PHE A 297 -5.64 -6.53 20.33
N ARG A 298 -4.68 -7.40 20.62
CA ARG A 298 -4.62 -8.16 21.88
C ARG A 298 -3.19 -8.27 22.37
N HIS A 299 -3.02 -8.34 23.68
CA HIS A 299 -1.73 -8.54 24.33
C HIS A 299 -1.85 -9.65 25.36
N HIS A 300 -1.08 -10.72 25.16
CA HIS A 300 -1.15 -11.91 25.98
C HIS A 300 0.21 -12.31 26.53
N ARG A 301 0.18 -13.06 27.63
CA ARG A 301 1.21 -14.02 28.00
C ARG A 301 0.78 -15.39 27.50
N TYR A 302 1.69 -16.17 26.92
CA TYR A 302 1.40 -17.55 26.55
C TYR A 302 2.10 -18.54 27.48
N GLU A 303 1.51 -19.72 27.63
CA GLU A 303 2.10 -20.85 28.33
C GLU A 303 1.82 -22.14 27.57
N PHE A 304 2.87 -22.88 27.23
CA PHE A 304 2.73 -24.18 26.59
C PHE A 304 2.24 -25.22 27.61
N LYS A 305 1.19 -25.95 27.26
CA LYS A 305 0.74 -27.10 28.07
C LYS A 305 1.77 -28.22 27.99
N LYS A 306 1.77 -29.14 28.96
CA LYS A 306 2.77 -30.23 29.11
C LYS A 306 3.05 -31.04 27.83
N GLU A 307 2.07 -31.13 26.93
CA GLU A 307 2.17 -31.87 25.66
C GLU A 307 2.66 -31.00 24.47
N GLY A 308 2.91 -29.70 24.66
CA GLY A 308 3.42 -28.78 23.64
C GLY A 308 2.45 -28.43 22.49
N GLN A 309 1.35 -29.17 22.32
CA GLN A 309 0.43 -29.02 21.19
C GLN A 309 -0.46 -27.77 21.26
N LYS A 310 -0.68 -27.21 22.46
CA LYS A 310 -1.57 -26.06 22.68
C LYS A 310 -0.95 -25.06 23.65
N ALA A 311 -1.10 -23.78 23.34
CA ALA A 311 -0.76 -22.69 24.24
C ALA A 311 -2.01 -22.16 24.95
N ALA A 312 -1.93 -22.00 26.27
CA ALA A 312 -2.89 -21.21 27.03
C ALA A 312 -2.50 -19.73 26.95
N LEU A 313 -3.49 -18.84 26.83
CA LEU A 313 -3.27 -17.40 26.73
C LEU A 313 -3.87 -16.70 27.94
N HIS A 314 -3.14 -15.74 28.48
CA HIS A 314 -3.55 -14.90 29.60
C HIS A 314 -3.40 -13.43 29.20
N GLU A 315 -4.45 -12.62 29.31
CA GLU A 315 -4.39 -11.24 28.84
C GLU A 315 -3.61 -10.31 29.76
N LEU A 316 -2.86 -9.38 29.17
CA LEU A 316 -1.98 -8.43 29.89
C LEU A 316 -2.31 -6.96 29.63
N GLY A 317 -3.09 -6.66 28.59
CA GLY A 317 -3.27 -5.32 28.05
C GLY A 317 -4.70 -5.02 27.60
N PRO A 318 -4.96 -3.79 27.15
CA PRO A 318 -6.28 -3.41 26.66
C PRO A 318 -6.71 -4.26 25.47
N ARG A 319 -8.03 -4.43 25.31
CA ARG A 319 -8.64 -4.87 24.06
C ARG A 319 -9.17 -3.67 23.33
N PHE A 320 -8.84 -3.55 22.07
CA PHE A 320 -9.53 -2.61 21.18
C PHE A 320 -9.52 -3.14 19.75
N THR A 321 -10.36 -2.54 18.94
CA THR A 321 -10.45 -2.84 17.52
C THR A 321 -10.19 -1.57 16.75
N LEU A 322 -9.26 -1.61 15.80
CA LEU A 322 -8.98 -0.52 14.89
C LEU A 322 -9.68 -0.74 13.56
N ARG A 323 -10.07 0.36 12.93
CA ARG A 323 -10.57 0.36 11.56
C ARG A 323 -9.90 1.47 10.76
N LEU A 324 -9.15 1.11 9.73
CA LEU A 324 -8.49 2.07 8.86
C LEU A 324 -9.53 2.98 8.21
N LYS A 325 -9.28 4.29 8.25
CA LYS A 325 -10.12 5.32 7.64
C LYS A 325 -9.45 5.96 6.45
N TRP A 326 -8.16 6.21 6.54
CA TRP A 326 -7.36 6.69 5.44
C TRP A 326 -5.89 6.39 5.68
N LEU A 327 -5.14 6.30 4.58
CA LEU A 327 -3.70 6.22 4.51
C LEU A 327 -3.22 7.32 3.56
N GLN A 328 -2.25 8.10 4.02
CA GLN A 328 -1.66 9.22 3.32
C GLN A 328 -0.16 8.94 3.13
N LYS A 329 0.38 9.28 1.96
CA LYS A 329 1.82 9.32 1.74
C LYS A 329 2.44 10.46 2.55
N GLY A 330 3.65 10.21 3.03
CA GLY A 330 4.38 11.15 3.84
C GLY A 330 3.76 11.41 5.21
N THR A 331 4.41 12.34 5.93
CA THR A 331 3.96 12.75 7.25
C THR A 331 2.67 13.57 7.19
N PHE A 332 2.05 13.76 8.36
CA PHE A 332 0.75 14.42 8.50
C PHE A 332 0.65 15.77 7.76
N ASP A 333 -0.13 15.80 6.67
CA ASP A 333 -0.49 17.03 5.96
C ASP A 333 -1.99 17.13 5.65
N THR A 334 -2.66 18.03 6.38
CA THR A 334 -4.11 18.22 6.27
C THR A 334 -4.57 19.00 5.04
N ARG A 335 -3.68 19.70 4.33
CA ARG A 335 -4.08 20.59 3.22
C ARG A 335 -3.81 19.99 1.85
N TRP A 336 -2.63 19.39 1.67
CA TRP A 336 -2.16 18.92 0.38
C TRP A 336 -1.68 17.46 0.43
N GLY A 337 -2.01 16.74 1.49
CA GLY A 337 -1.62 15.34 1.66
C GLY A 337 -2.16 14.45 0.55
N GLU A 338 -1.27 13.67 -0.07
CA GLU A 338 -1.63 12.68 -1.07
C GLU A 338 -2.18 11.43 -0.36
N PHE A 339 -3.49 11.20 -0.45
CA PHE A 339 -4.11 10.01 0.12
C PHE A 339 -3.95 8.82 -0.82
N GLU A 340 -3.19 7.82 -0.36
CA GLU A 340 -3.06 6.54 -1.06
C GLU A 340 -4.39 5.76 -1.00
N TRP A 341 -5.07 5.82 0.14
CA TRP A 341 -6.33 5.12 0.35
C TRP A 341 -7.25 5.88 1.30
N VAL A 342 -8.56 5.91 0.99
CA VAL A 342 -9.60 6.50 1.85
C VAL A 342 -10.82 5.61 1.85
N LEU A 343 -11.36 5.33 3.05
CA LEU A 343 -12.60 4.58 3.21
C LEU A 343 -13.81 5.45 2.84
N LYS A 344 -14.26 5.35 1.59
CA LYS A 344 -15.51 5.96 1.14
C LYS A 344 -16.70 5.03 1.39
N ARG A 345 -17.33 5.16 2.56
CA ARG A 345 -18.42 4.26 3.02
C ARG A 345 -19.47 3.95 1.94
N HIS A 346 -20.05 4.98 1.34
CA HIS A 346 -21.15 4.81 0.37
C HIS A 346 -20.73 4.11 -0.92
N GLU A 347 -19.46 4.20 -1.32
CA GLU A 347 -18.95 3.58 -2.55
C GLU A 347 -18.37 2.18 -2.27
N MET A 348 -17.71 2.02 -1.13
CA MET A 348 -16.82 0.89 -0.84
C MET A 348 -17.45 -0.17 0.07
N GLU A 349 -18.43 0.19 0.90
CA GLU A 349 -19.17 -0.76 1.76
C GLU A 349 -20.43 -1.32 1.08
N THR A 350 -20.53 -1.20 -0.24
CA THR A 350 -21.66 -1.70 -1.05
C THR A 350 -21.78 -3.23 -1.01
N SER A 351 -20.69 -3.95 -0.76
CA SER A 351 -20.67 -5.41 -0.64
C SER A 351 -20.07 -5.86 0.69
N ARG A 352 -20.80 -6.71 1.41
CA ARG A 352 -20.34 -7.35 2.66
C ARG A 352 -19.26 -8.42 2.47
N ARG A 353 -18.89 -8.71 1.22
CA ARG A 353 -17.88 -9.74 0.86
C ARG A 353 -16.53 -9.14 0.44
N ARG A 354 -16.44 -7.82 0.30
CA ARG A 354 -15.22 -7.13 -0.13
C ARG A 354 -14.51 -6.55 1.10
N PHE A 355 -13.23 -6.86 1.21
CA PHE A 355 -12.33 -6.37 2.26
C PHE A 355 -11.09 -5.76 1.60
N PHE A 356 -10.43 -4.84 2.30
CA PHE A 356 -9.37 -3.99 1.78
C PHE A 356 -8.02 -4.19 2.47
N LEU A 357 -7.98 -4.84 3.64
CA LEU A 357 -6.76 -5.20 4.37
C LEU A 357 -6.40 -6.67 4.17
#